data_AF-A0A5S3YLA4-F1
#
_entry.id   AF-A0A5S3YLA4-F1
#
_cell.length_a   1.000
_cell.length_b   1.000
_cell.length_c   1.000
_cell.angle_alpha   90.00
_cell.angle_beta   90.00
_cell.angle_gamma   90.00
#
_symmetry.space_group_name_H-M   'P 1'
#
loop_
_entity.id
_entity.type
_entity.pdbx_description
1 polymer ?
#
loop_
_entity_poly.entity_id
_entity_poly.type
_entity_poly.pdbx_seq_one_letter_code
_entity_poly.pdbx_strand_id
1 'polypeptide(L)'
;ELSHKKLFEISRDLLEDKGISFRFNDDVLYIHKDSQGTTNNFVYGYGNQLKDVPNTNNDIIQLAPFNAGVQVSLAGTIKQLTRIDVRQLFEQKALLIKGKRRDIIKALE
;
A
#
# COMPACT_ATOMS: atom_id res chain seq x y z
N GLU A 1 -12.18 -23.42 24.20
CA GLU A 1 -11.06 -22.61 23.67
C GLU A 1 -11.53 -21.85 22.43
N LEU A 2 -11.01 -20.66 22.18
CA LEU A 2 -11.35 -19.87 20.99
C LEU A 2 -10.46 -20.33 19.83
N SER A 3 -11.03 -20.63 18.67
CA SER A 3 -10.22 -21.02 17.50
C SER A 3 -9.49 -19.82 16.90
N HIS A 4 -8.34 -20.05 16.28
CA HIS A 4 -7.58 -19.00 15.57
C HIS A 4 -8.43 -18.26 14.52
N LYS A 5 -9.30 -18.98 13.82
CA LYS A 5 -10.27 -18.40 12.87
C LYS A 5 -11.23 -17.45 13.58
N LYS A 6 -11.80 -17.87 14.71
CA LYS A 6 -12.78 -17.05 15.43
C LYS A 6 -12.14 -15.82 16.07
N LEU A 7 -10.91 -15.94 16.56
CA LEU A 7 -10.13 -14.81 17.06
C LEU A 7 -9.85 -13.78 15.94
N PHE A 8 -9.46 -14.24 14.75
CA PHE A 8 -9.23 -13.37 13.61
C PHE A 8 -10.49 -12.62 13.20
N GLU A 9 -11.63 -13.31 13.08
CA GLU A 9 -12.93 -12.69 12.77
C GLU A 9 -13.28 -11.59 13.78
N ILE A 10 -13.27 -11.89 15.08
CA ILE A 10 -13.60 -10.91 16.12
C ILE A 10 -12.65 -9.72 16.12
N SER A 11 -11.34 -9.98 15.94
CA SER A 11 -10.34 -8.92 15.91
C SER A 11 -10.49 -8.03 14.68
N ARG A 12 -10.82 -8.62 13.53
CA ARG A 12 -11.11 -7.91 12.29
C ARG A 12 -12.33 -7.00 12.44
N ASP A 13 -13.44 -7.55 12.93
CA ASP A 13 -14.70 -6.79 13.10
C ASP A 13 -14.47 -5.57 14.03
N LEU A 14 -13.78 -5.78 15.15
CA LEU A 14 -13.43 -4.70 16.08
C LEU A 14 -12.57 -3.59 15.46
N LEU A 15 -11.70 -3.95 14.52
CA LEU A 15 -10.79 -3.02 13.85
C LEU A 15 -11.51 -2.30 12.70
N GLU A 16 -12.38 -2.98 11.95
CA GLU A 16 -13.24 -2.37 10.93
C GLU A 16 -14.18 -1.32 11.54
N ASP A 17 -14.76 -1.60 12.72
CA ASP A 17 -15.57 -0.63 13.49
C ASP A 17 -14.79 0.64 13.87
N LYS A 18 -13.46 0.56 13.97
CA LYS A 18 -12.56 1.69 14.27
C LYS A 18 -12.04 2.39 13.01
N GLY A 19 -12.59 2.07 11.84
CA GLY A 19 -12.17 2.61 10.55
C GLY A 19 -10.81 2.10 10.11
N ILE A 20 -10.49 0.83 10.43
CA ILE A 20 -9.30 0.14 9.92
C ILE A 20 -9.75 -0.89 8.89
N SER A 21 -9.31 -0.68 7.65
CA SER A 21 -9.69 -1.49 6.50
C SER A 21 -8.65 -2.56 6.19
N PHE A 22 -9.14 -3.76 5.88
CA PHE A 22 -8.34 -4.93 5.53
C PHE A 22 -8.49 -5.28 4.04
N ARG A 23 -7.37 -5.55 3.36
CA ARG A 23 -7.38 -6.11 1.99
C ARG A 23 -6.43 -7.28 1.91
N PHE A 24 -6.89 -8.42 1.41
CA PHE A 24 -6.06 -9.59 1.16
C PHE A 24 -5.84 -9.74 -0.34
N ASN A 25 -4.59 -9.72 -0.79
CA ASN A 25 -4.22 -9.94 -2.19
C ASN A 25 -2.82 -10.57 -2.26
N ASP A 26 -2.61 -11.49 -3.21
CA ASP A 26 -1.34 -12.18 -3.44
C ASP A 26 -0.68 -12.72 -2.15
N ASP A 27 -1.48 -13.38 -1.31
CA ASP A 27 -1.09 -13.91 0.01
C ASP A 27 -0.59 -12.87 1.04
N VAL A 28 -0.79 -11.58 0.77
CA VAL A 28 -0.46 -10.48 1.67
C VAL A 28 -1.74 -9.84 2.23
N LEU A 29 -1.81 -9.72 3.55
CA LEU A 29 -2.85 -8.97 4.25
C LEU A 29 -2.39 -7.54 4.49
N TYR A 30 -3.07 -6.61 3.83
CA TYR A 30 -2.87 -5.18 3.96
C TYR A 30 -3.85 -4.58 4.96
N ILE A 31 -3.33 -3.76 5.86
CA ILE A 31 -4.10 -3.09 6.92
C ILE A 31 -3.81 -1.61 6.83
N HIS A 32 -4.85 -0.79 6.74
CA HIS A 32 -4.72 0.67 6.72
C HIS A 32 -5.85 1.32 7.47
N LYS A 33 -5.60 2.50 8.02
CA LYS A 33 -6.64 3.32 8.64
C LYS A 33 -7.29 4.17 7.55
N ASP A 34 -8.62 4.14 7.48
CA ASP A 34 -9.38 5.02 6.61
C ASP A 34 -9.11 6.46 7.05
N SER A 35 -8.76 7.32 6.10
CA SER A 35 -8.55 8.74 6.35
C SER A 35 -9.90 9.40 6.61
N GLN A 36 -10.41 9.31 7.83
CA GLN A 36 -11.49 10.15 8.29
C GLN A 36 -10.93 11.57 8.52
N GLY A 37 -11.11 12.45 7.54
CA GLY A 37 -10.93 13.90 7.71
C GLY A 37 -9.68 14.56 7.10
N THR A 38 -8.85 13.89 6.29
CA THR A 38 -7.88 14.63 5.45
C THR A 38 -8.47 14.94 4.07
N THR A 39 -8.41 16.20 3.69
CA THR A 39 -9.01 16.83 2.49
C THR A 39 -8.51 16.27 1.15
N ASN A 40 -7.59 15.31 1.17
CA ASN A 40 -7.13 14.61 -0.03
C ASN A 40 -7.71 13.20 -0.03
N ASN A 41 -8.62 12.98 -0.96
CA ASN A 41 -9.31 11.72 -1.22
C ASN A 41 -8.33 10.69 -1.84
N PHE A 42 -7.36 10.22 -1.06
CA PHE A 42 -6.38 9.24 -1.54
C PHE A 42 -7.05 7.89 -1.80
N VAL A 43 -6.70 7.25 -2.91
CA VAL A 43 -7.11 5.88 -3.21
C VAL A 43 -5.95 4.94 -2.92
N TYR A 44 -6.20 3.87 -2.17
CA TYR A 44 -5.17 2.88 -1.87
C TYR A 44 -5.05 1.83 -2.96
N GLY A 45 -3.81 1.58 -3.39
CA GLY A 45 -3.44 0.50 -4.29
C GLY A 45 -2.44 -0.45 -3.64
N TYR A 46 -2.49 -1.73 -4.01
CA TYR A 46 -1.73 -2.79 -3.33
C TYR A 46 -1.20 -3.79 -4.33
N GLY A 47 0.11 -4.00 -4.32
CA GLY A 47 0.81 -4.83 -5.29
C GLY A 47 1.84 -4.03 -6.08
N ASN A 48 2.62 -4.73 -6.90
CA ASN A 48 3.74 -4.16 -7.66
C ASN A 48 3.55 -4.27 -9.18
N GLN A 49 2.39 -4.74 -9.65
CA GLN A 49 2.08 -4.83 -11.07
C GLN A 49 1.24 -3.62 -11.54
N LEU A 50 1.28 -3.31 -12.85
CA LEU A 50 0.48 -2.22 -13.43
C LEU A 50 -1.03 -2.33 -13.15
N LYS A 51 -1.53 -3.57 -13.09
CA LYS A 51 -2.94 -3.88 -12.82
C LYS A 51 -3.36 -3.53 -11.39
N ASP A 52 -2.38 -3.49 -10.47
CA ASP A 52 -2.56 -3.27 -9.03
C ASP A 52 -2.65 -1.78 -8.68
N VAL A 53 -2.26 -0.93 -9.63
CA VAL A 53 -2.43 0.51 -9.52
C VAL A 53 -3.90 0.83 -9.82
N PRO A 54 -4.61 1.59 -8.98
CA PRO A 54 -5.99 2.02 -9.24
C PRO A 54 -6.10 2.96 -10.45
N ASN A 55 -7.15 2.78 -11.27
CA ASN A 55 -7.45 3.69 -12.38
C ASN A 55 -8.33 4.86 -11.89
N THR A 56 -7.69 5.92 -11.38
CA THR A 56 -8.37 7.08 -10.80
C THR A 56 -7.61 8.38 -11.08
N ASN A 57 -8.33 9.50 -11.08
CA ASN A 57 -7.75 10.84 -11.15
C ASN A 57 -7.28 11.36 -9.79
N ASN A 58 -7.71 10.71 -8.70
CA ASN A 58 -7.26 11.02 -7.35
C ASN A 58 -5.79 10.64 -7.16
N ASP A 59 -5.16 11.21 -6.14
CA ASP A 59 -3.85 10.74 -5.72
C ASP A 59 -3.95 9.33 -5.14
N ILE A 60 -2.93 8.53 -5.35
CA ILE A 60 -2.89 7.13 -4.95
C ILE A 60 -1.79 6.96 -3.90
N ILE A 61 -2.08 6.15 -2.89
CA ILE A 61 -1.08 5.58 -1.98
C ILE A 61 -0.93 4.12 -2.37
N GLN A 62 0.17 3.79 -3.07
CA GLN A 62 0.50 2.43 -3.50
C GLN A 62 1.42 1.80 -2.47
N LEU A 63 1.05 0.62 -1.97
CA LEU A 63 1.92 -0.24 -1.20
C LEU A 63 2.39 -1.39 -2.08
N ALA A 64 3.64 -1.33 -2.52
CA ALA A 64 4.24 -2.27 -3.46
C ALA A 64 5.24 -3.19 -2.73
N PRO A 65 4.93 -4.47 -2.54
CA PRO A 65 5.88 -5.42 -1.94
C PRO A 65 7.06 -5.66 -2.89
N PHE A 66 8.24 -5.92 -2.33
CA PHE A 66 9.44 -6.27 -3.07
C PHE A 66 10.11 -7.52 -2.49
N ASN A 67 10.72 -8.32 -3.36
CA ASN A 67 11.50 -9.48 -2.96
C ASN A 67 12.92 -9.06 -2.54
N ALA A 68 13.52 -9.83 -1.64
CA ALA A 68 14.89 -9.64 -1.17
C ALA A 68 15.88 -9.77 -2.36
N GLY A 69 16.23 -8.63 -2.96
CA GLY A 69 16.97 -8.56 -4.22
C GLY A 69 16.80 -7.20 -4.91
N VAL A 70 15.72 -6.48 -4.64
CA VAL A 70 15.55 -5.08 -5.06
C VAL A 70 16.53 -4.21 -4.27
N GLN A 71 17.54 -3.66 -4.96
CA GLN A 71 18.57 -2.84 -4.34
C GLN A 71 17.97 -1.56 -3.78
N VAL A 72 18.34 -1.24 -2.54
CA VAL A 72 18.01 0.00 -1.81
C VAL A 72 18.28 1.28 -2.64
N SER A 73 19.18 1.21 -3.62
CA SER A 73 19.49 2.28 -4.57
C SER A 73 18.30 2.70 -5.45
N LEU A 74 17.37 1.79 -5.75
CA LEU A 74 16.31 2.05 -6.72
C LEU A 74 15.33 3.14 -6.25
N ALA A 75 14.95 3.18 -4.96
CA ALA A 75 14.01 4.21 -4.50
C ALA A 75 14.63 5.63 -4.56
N GLY A 76 15.95 5.76 -4.38
CA GLY A 76 16.65 7.04 -4.54
C GLY A 76 16.60 7.53 -5.99
N THR A 77 16.87 6.63 -6.94
CA THR A 77 16.75 6.91 -8.38
C THR A 77 15.30 7.23 -8.78
N ILE A 78 14.32 6.45 -8.32
CA ILE A 78 12.89 6.71 -8.58
C ILE A 78 12.51 8.11 -8.09
N LYS A 79 12.90 8.48 -6.86
CA LYS A 79 12.58 9.79 -6.29
C LYS A 79 13.19 10.94 -7.09
N GLN A 80 14.42 10.78 -7.57
CA GLN A 80 15.10 11.76 -8.43
C GLN A 80 14.41 11.91 -9.80
N LEU A 81 13.87 10.83 -10.36
CA LEU A 81 13.25 10.83 -11.69
C LEU A 81 11.78 11.28 -11.71
N THR A 82 11.03 11.00 -10.65
CA THR A 82 9.55 11.09 -10.69
C THR A 82 8.95 12.19 -9.81
N ARG A 83 9.75 12.84 -8.93
CA ARG A 83 9.28 13.85 -7.94
C ARG A 83 8.13 13.35 -7.05
N ILE A 84 7.96 12.03 -6.88
CA ILE A 84 6.94 11.44 -6.00
C ILE A 84 7.48 11.13 -4.61
N ASP A 85 6.61 11.04 -3.61
CA ASP A 85 7.00 10.61 -2.25
C ASP A 85 7.10 9.08 -2.23
N VAL A 86 8.33 8.56 -2.28
CA VAL A 86 8.63 7.13 -2.13
C VAL A 86 9.28 6.92 -0.76
N ARG A 87 8.73 5.99 0.02
CA ARG A 87 9.29 5.55 1.30
C ARG A 87 9.51 4.06 1.29
N GLN A 88 10.68 3.64 1.76
CA GLN A 88 10.98 2.22 1.96
C GLN A 88 10.49 1.79 3.34
N LEU A 89 9.75 0.69 3.40
CA LEU A 89 9.29 0.04 4.63
C LEU A 89 10.05 -1.28 4.78
N PHE A 90 11.26 -1.22 5.34
CA PHE A 90 12.18 -2.36 5.44
C PHE A 90 11.56 -3.55 6.19
N GLU A 91 10.92 -3.29 7.34
CA GLU A 91 10.25 -4.32 8.15
C GLU A 91 9.12 -5.04 7.39
N GLN A 92 8.50 -4.36 6.43
CA GLN A 92 7.37 -4.87 5.64
C GLN A 92 7.81 -5.34 4.24
N LYS A 93 9.11 -5.23 3.92
CA LYS A 93 9.67 -5.50 2.57
C LYS A 93 8.82 -4.86 1.46
N ALA A 94 8.43 -3.59 1.65
CA ALA A 94 7.54 -2.88 0.74
C ALA A 94 7.96 -1.43 0.50
N LEU A 95 7.54 -0.87 -0.63
CA LEU A 95 7.62 0.55 -0.95
C LEU A 95 6.24 1.18 -0.77
N LEU A 96 6.20 2.31 -0.06
CA LEU A 96 5.05 3.19 -0.03
C LEU A 96 5.29 4.31 -1.06
N ILE A 97 4.49 4.34 -2.11
CA ILE A 97 4.60 5.32 -3.20
C ILE A 97 3.33 6.17 -3.20
N LYS A 98 3.49 7.49 -3.09
CA LYS A 98 2.37 8.44 -3.10
C LYS A 98 2.46 9.39 -4.28
N GLY A 99 1.42 9.41 -5.11
CA GLY A 99 1.37 10.30 -6.28
C GLY A 99 0.23 9.98 -7.25
N LYS A 100 0.33 10.52 -8.47
CA LYS A 100 -0.61 10.20 -9.56
C LYS A 100 -0.30 8.83 -10.17
N ARG A 101 -1.32 8.16 -10.72
CA ARG A 101 -1.22 6.86 -11.40
C ARG A 101 -0.01 6.76 -12.33
N ARG A 102 0.18 7.75 -13.21
CA ARG A 102 1.27 7.76 -14.20
C ARG A 102 2.64 7.69 -13.54
N ASP A 103 2.83 8.44 -12.46
CA ASP A 103 4.13 8.55 -11.81
C ASP A 103 4.41 7.33 -10.93
N ILE A 104 3.35 6.69 -10.39
CA ILE A 104 3.44 5.38 -9.72
C ILE A 104 3.81 4.28 -10.70
N ILE A 105 3.20 4.24 -11.89
CA ILE A 105 3.54 3.25 -12.92
C ILE A 105 5.03 3.33 -13.28
N LYS A 106 5.54 4.55 -13.51
CA LYS A 106 6.97 4.78 -13.77
C LYS A 106 7.91 4.40 -12.62
N ALA A 107 7.39 4.31 -11.41
CA ALA A 107 8.15 3.90 -10.23
C ALA A 107 8.12 2.39 -9.99
N LEU A 108 7.19 1.67 -10.64
CA LEU A 108 7.07 0.22 -10.59
C LEU A 108 7.78 -0.48 -11.76
N GLU A 109 7.98 0.22 -12.87
CA GLU A 109 8.88 -0.16 -13.97
C GLU A 109 10.35 -0.13 -13.55
#